data_AF-A0A6L9L320-F1
#
_entry.id   AF-A0A6L9L320-F1
#
_cell.length_a   1.000
_cell.length_b   1.000
_cell.length_c   1.000
_cell.angle_alpha   90.00
_cell.angle_beta   90.00
_cell.angle_gamma   90.00
#
_symmetry.space_group_name_H-M   'P 1'
#
loop_
_entity.id
_entity.type
_entity.pdbx_description
1 polymer ?
#
loop_
_entity_poly.entity_id
_entity_poly.type
_entity_poly.pdbx_seq_one_letter_code
_entity_poly.pdbx_strand_id
1 'polypeptide(L)'
;MTCYRFASLVCCLIGLAWLCAGCRINQQSTNLEPDFYRALYSGRPDLQRKRVYVVDKGDTLQLINPETDSRENVASETYRPWSFYSAEVDVDVFTLPFKVRPAQGNLPPQLNSNFNAAVYLGKRLDFHRYRWQQVTPTMEVRQLYSRGFGYGIFAGLGSATINDVVTRNQLGFEYEGVVLNGGAAVIYDARIFNVGLALGVDHLIDKNRQLWVYQHRPWFGVLFGLNLN
;
A
#
# COMPACT_ATOMS: atom_id res chain seq x y z
N MET A 1 -46.40 4.96 -8.07
CA MET A 1 -45.35 4.63 -9.07
C MET A 1 -43.98 4.77 -8.40
N THR A 2 -43.62 3.82 -7.54
CA THR A 2 -42.41 3.88 -6.70
C THR A 2 -42.09 2.45 -6.24
N CYS A 3 -41.68 1.58 -7.17
CA CYS A 3 -41.26 0.23 -6.78
C CYS A 3 -40.22 -0.43 -7.71
N TYR A 4 -39.65 0.31 -8.69
CA TYR A 4 -38.75 -0.27 -9.70
C TYR A 4 -37.30 0.22 -9.66
N ARG A 5 -36.89 1.01 -8.64
CA ARG A 5 -35.52 1.57 -8.58
C ARG A 5 -34.55 0.88 -7.61
N PHE A 6 -34.99 -0.08 -6.80
CA PHE A 6 -34.10 -0.76 -5.83
C PHE A 6 -33.47 -2.06 -6.34
N ALA A 7 -34.01 -2.68 -7.40
CA ALA A 7 -33.51 -3.97 -7.88
C ALA A 7 -32.23 -3.88 -8.75
N SER A 8 -31.91 -2.70 -9.30
CA SER A 8 -30.75 -2.54 -10.20
C SER A 8 -29.43 -2.30 -9.46
N LEU A 9 -29.46 -1.76 -8.24
CA LEU A 9 -28.27 -1.44 -7.45
C LEU A 9 -27.66 -2.66 -6.74
N VAL A 10 -28.48 -3.67 -6.41
CA VAL A 10 -28.01 -4.88 -5.72
C VAL A 10 -27.33 -5.86 -6.69
N CYS A 11 -27.73 -5.88 -7.97
CA CYS A 11 -27.13 -6.78 -8.96
C CYS A 11 -25.71 -6.33 -9.38
N CYS A 12 -25.42 -5.03 -9.38
CA CYS A 12 -24.09 -4.49 -9.67
C CYS A 12 -23.05 -4.76 -8.56
N LEU A 13 -23.48 -4.85 -7.29
CA LEU A 13 -22.58 -5.11 -6.16
C LEU A 13 -22.17 -6.60 -6.05
N ILE A 14 -22.98 -7.52 -6.59
CA ILE A 14 -22.68 -8.96 -6.57
C ILE A 14 -21.77 -9.35 -7.75
N GLY A 15 -21.85 -8.64 -8.88
CA GLY A 15 -21.00 -8.87 -10.05
C GLY A 15 -19.51 -8.53 -9.85
N LEU A 16 -19.20 -7.51 -9.04
CA LEU A 16 -17.80 -7.12 -8.78
C LEU A 16 -17.05 -8.08 -7.85
N ALA A 17 -17.76 -8.85 -7.02
CA ALA A 17 -17.14 -9.83 -6.12
C ALA A 17 -16.65 -11.10 -6.85
N TRP A 18 -17.19 -11.38 -8.04
CA TRP A 18 -16.87 -12.60 -8.80
C TRP A 18 -15.69 -12.46 -9.77
N LEU A 19 -15.26 -11.24 -10.10
CA LEU A 19 -14.12 -11.01 -10.99
C LEU A 19 -12.74 -11.16 -10.30
N CYS A 20 -12.71 -11.39 -8.99
CA CYS A 20 -11.47 -11.63 -8.23
C CYS A 20 -11.15 -13.12 -8.02
N ALA A 21 -11.92 -14.05 -8.60
CA ALA A 21 -11.77 -15.49 -8.34
C ALA A 21 -10.69 -16.19 -9.19
N GLY A 22 -10.01 -15.50 -10.11
CA GLY A 22 -9.18 -16.13 -11.12
C GLY A 22 -7.80 -15.50 -11.30
N CYS A 23 -6.94 -15.56 -10.27
CA CYS A 23 -5.47 -15.57 -10.39
C CYS A 23 -4.86 -15.93 -9.02
N ARG A 24 -4.78 -17.23 -8.71
CA ARG A 24 -3.98 -17.70 -7.56
C ARG A 24 -2.52 -17.77 -7.98
N ILE A 25 -1.85 -16.62 -8.06
CA ILE A 25 -0.38 -16.57 -7.95
C ILE A 25 -0.10 -16.58 -6.45
N ASN A 26 -0.08 -17.80 -5.89
CA ASN A 26 0.20 -18.05 -4.48
C ASN A 26 1.62 -18.58 -4.35
N GLN A 27 2.63 -17.72 -4.52
CA GLN A 27 3.94 -18.01 -3.96
C GLN A 27 3.87 -17.73 -2.45
N GLN A 28 3.20 -18.62 -1.74
CA GLN A 28 3.32 -18.68 -0.29
C GLN A 28 4.73 -19.17 0.01
N SER A 29 5.64 -18.25 0.34
CA SER A 29 6.89 -18.66 0.95
C SER A 29 6.57 -19.42 2.23
N THR A 30 7.19 -20.58 2.42
CA THR A 30 7.08 -21.34 3.67
C THR A 30 8.11 -20.88 4.71
N ASN A 31 9.06 -20.03 4.28
CA ASN A 31 10.25 -19.68 5.02
C ASN A 31 10.43 -18.16 5.10
N LEU A 32 10.99 -17.68 6.21
CA LEU A 32 11.48 -16.30 6.27
C LEU A 32 12.66 -16.14 5.31
N GLU A 33 12.70 -15.02 4.61
CA GLU A 33 13.87 -14.67 3.82
C GLU A 33 15.05 -14.36 4.74
N PRO A 34 16.29 -14.66 4.33
CA PRO A 34 17.46 -14.29 5.12
C PRO A 34 17.62 -12.77 5.20
N ASP A 35 17.30 -12.17 6.36
CA ASP A 35 17.48 -10.74 6.61
C ASP A 35 17.51 -10.44 8.11
N PHE A 36 17.64 -9.15 8.44
CA PHE A 36 17.56 -8.62 9.78
C PHE A 36 16.12 -8.37 10.24
N TYR A 37 15.77 -9.05 11.33
CA TYR A 37 14.47 -8.92 11.98
C TYR A 37 14.61 -8.48 13.42
N ARG A 38 13.50 -8.00 13.99
CA ARG A 38 13.28 -7.94 15.44
C ARG A 38 12.17 -8.91 15.79
N ALA A 39 12.32 -9.64 16.88
CA ALA A 39 11.22 -10.46 17.40
C ALA A 39 10.22 -9.54 18.12
N LEU A 40 8.96 -9.50 17.71
CA LEU A 40 7.93 -8.74 18.42
C LEU A 40 7.38 -9.54 19.60
N TYR A 41 7.10 -10.82 19.34
CA TYR A 41 6.75 -11.79 20.35
C TYR A 41 7.75 -12.92 20.30
N SER A 42 8.36 -13.20 21.45
CA SER A 42 9.24 -14.34 21.66
C SER A 42 9.13 -14.71 23.13
N GLY A 43 9.34 -15.99 23.45
CA GLY A 43 9.55 -16.43 24.84
C GLY A 43 10.87 -15.90 25.44
N ARG A 44 11.57 -15.02 24.73
CA ARG A 44 12.93 -14.56 24.98
C ARG A 44 13.00 -13.03 24.95
N PRO A 45 12.94 -12.38 26.12
CA PRO A 45 12.89 -10.91 26.20
C PRO A 45 14.11 -10.21 25.58
N ASP A 46 15.25 -10.89 25.54
CA ASP A 46 16.50 -10.38 24.96
C ASP A 46 16.41 -10.15 23.45
N LEU A 47 15.61 -10.95 22.74
CA LEU A 47 15.41 -10.85 21.29
C LEU A 47 14.44 -9.71 20.92
N GLN A 48 13.61 -9.24 21.83
CA GLN A 48 12.61 -8.20 21.54
C GLN A 48 13.21 -6.81 21.34
N ARG A 49 14.39 -6.58 21.92
CA ARG A 49 15.07 -5.28 21.89
C ARG A 49 16.21 -5.22 20.87
N LYS A 50 16.56 -6.35 20.25
CA LYS A 50 17.73 -6.48 19.38
C LYS A 50 17.33 -6.76 17.94
N ARG A 51 18.12 -6.24 17.01
CA ARG A 51 18.06 -6.61 15.59
C ARG A 51 18.94 -7.84 15.43
N VAL A 52 18.39 -8.94 14.93
CA VAL A 52 19.09 -10.20 14.70
C VAL A 52 18.95 -10.58 13.24
N TYR A 53 20.01 -11.12 12.65
CA TYR A 53 19.92 -11.69 11.32
C TYR A 53 19.38 -13.11 11.44
N VAL A 54 18.31 -13.43 10.71
CA VAL A 54 17.59 -14.70 10.82
C VAL A 54 17.77 -15.47 9.52
N VAL A 55 18.17 -16.73 9.63
CA VAL A 55 18.18 -17.68 8.50
C VAL A 55 17.24 -18.82 8.83
N ASP A 56 16.16 -18.97 8.06
CA ASP A 56 15.19 -20.05 8.22
C ASP A 56 15.61 -21.30 7.44
N LYS A 57 15.87 -22.39 8.16
CA LYS A 57 16.29 -23.68 7.60
C LYS A 57 15.17 -24.73 7.61
N GLY A 58 13.91 -24.31 7.76
CA GLY A 58 12.76 -25.22 7.83
C GLY A 58 12.44 -25.65 9.25
N ASP A 59 13.29 -26.49 9.85
CA ASP A 59 13.05 -27.04 11.19
C ASP A 59 13.77 -26.26 12.29
N THR A 60 14.68 -25.36 11.89
CA THR A 60 15.45 -24.51 12.78
C THR A 60 15.54 -23.08 12.24
N LEU A 61 15.55 -22.10 13.15
CA LEU A 61 16.00 -20.75 12.84
C LEU A 61 17.42 -20.59 13.34
N GLN A 62 18.31 -20.12 12.47
CA GLN A 62 19.62 -19.66 12.88
C GLN A 62 19.56 -18.15 13.13
N LEU A 63 19.79 -17.76 14.38
CA LEU A 63 19.89 -16.36 14.79
C LEU A 63 21.37 -15.97 14.83
N ILE A 64 21.71 -14.86 14.19
CA ILE A 64 23.07 -14.30 14.20
C ILE A 64 23.00 -12.92 14.82
N ASN A 65 23.78 -12.71 15.89
CA ASN A 65 23.93 -11.40 16.49
C ASN A 65 24.94 -10.57 15.67
N PRO A 66 24.54 -9.45 15.06
CA PRO A 66 25.46 -8.64 14.25
C PRO A 66 26.59 -8.00 15.05
N GLU A 67 26.43 -7.81 16.37
CA GLU A 67 27.44 -7.14 17.20
C GLU A 67 28.57 -8.09 17.62
N THR A 68 28.28 -9.39 17.77
CA THR A 68 29.21 -10.37 18.33
C THR A 68 29.51 -11.54 17.39
N ASP A 69 28.86 -11.60 16.22
CA ASP A 69 28.81 -12.76 15.32
C ASP A 69 28.44 -14.08 16.02
N SER A 70 27.82 -14.01 17.20
CA SER A 70 27.38 -15.21 17.92
C SER A 70 26.19 -15.82 17.19
N ARG A 71 26.24 -17.12 16.96
CA ARG A 71 25.22 -17.87 16.21
C ARG A 71 24.50 -18.82 17.14
N GLU A 72 23.19 -18.84 17.05
CA GLU A 72 22.34 -19.71 17.84
C GLU A 72 21.32 -20.38 16.93
N ASN A 73 21.13 -21.70 17.09
CA ASN A 73 20.07 -22.42 16.38
C ASN A 73 18.90 -22.63 17.35
N VAL A 74 17.71 -22.22 16.93
CA VAL A 74 16.46 -22.35 17.68
C VAL A 74 15.56 -23.35 16.97
N ALA A 75 15.12 -24.39 17.69
CA ALA A 75 14.23 -25.42 17.15
C ALA A 75 12.81 -24.89 16.92
N SER A 76 12.11 -25.48 15.95
CA SER A 76 10.75 -25.12 15.52
C SER A 76 9.73 -25.02 16.65
N GLU A 77 9.79 -25.91 17.63
CA GLU A 77 8.93 -25.91 18.81
C GLU A 77 9.05 -24.61 19.62
N THR A 78 10.26 -24.06 19.69
CA THR A 78 10.57 -22.87 20.50
C THR A 78 10.16 -21.58 19.80
N TYR A 79 10.43 -21.46 18.49
CA TYR A 79 10.04 -20.27 17.73
C TYR A 79 8.61 -20.34 17.18
N ARG A 80 7.89 -21.44 17.41
CA ARG A 80 6.50 -21.63 16.96
C ARG A 80 5.59 -20.44 17.27
N PRO A 81 5.59 -19.87 18.49
CA PRO A 81 4.70 -18.77 18.79
C PRO A 81 5.27 -17.40 18.38
N TRP A 82 6.49 -17.33 17.83
CA TRP A 82 7.18 -16.06 17.61
C TRP A 82 6.61 -15.27 16.44
N SER A 83 6.77 -13.95 16.51
CA SER A 83 6.50 -13.03 15.41
C SER A 83 7.71 -12.14 15.16
N PHE A 84 7.95 -11.85 13.89
CA PHE A 84 9.08 -11.08 13.43
C PHE A 84 8.61 -9.81 12.73
N TYR A 85 9.45 -8.78 12.81
CA TYR A 85 9.22 -7.50 12.19
C TYR A 85 10.51 -7.02 11.52
N SER A 86 10.40 -6.60 10.27
CA SER A 86 11.44 -5.89 9.54
C SER A 86 10.93 -4.51 9.13
N ALA A 87 11.88 -3.59 8.94
CA ALA A 87 11.57 -2.27 8.44
C ALA A 87 12.66 -1.79 7.50
N GLU A 88 12.24 -1.34 6.33
CA GLU A 88 13.11 -0.92 5.25
C GLU A 88 12.67 0.40 4.64
N VAL A 89 13.60 1.04 3.94
CA VAL A 89 13.29 2.21 3.11
C VAL A 89 12.78 1.68 1.78
N ASP A 90 11.68 2.25 1.32
CA ASP A 90 10.96 1.75 0.16
C ASP A 90 10.76 2.88 -0.86
N VAL A 91 11.02 2.55 -2.12
CA VAL A 91 10.94 3.49 -3.26
C VAL A 91 10.16 2.82 -4.37
N ASP A 92 8.97 3.35 -4.64
CA ASP A 92 8.00 2.74 -5.53
C ASP A 92 7.45 3.77 -6.52
N VAL A 93 6.94 3.28 -7.65
CA VAL A 93 6.19 4.09 -8.62
C VAL A 93 4.72 3.70 -8.54
N PHE A 94 3.87 4.69 -8.26
CA PHE A 94 2.43 4.51 -8.15
C PHE A 94 1.68 5.28 -9.23
N THR A 95 0.52 4.75 -9.60
CA THR A 95 -0.51 5.50 -10.31
C THR A 95 -1.57 5.99 -9.32
N LEU A 96 -2.22 7.12 -9.63
CA LEU A 96 -3.37 7.61 -8.86
C LEU A 96 -4.62 7.60 -9.73
N PRO A 97 -5.26 6.43 -9.94
CA PRO A 97 -6.42 6.31 -10.82
C PRO A 97 -7.60 7.14 -10.37
N PHE A 98 -7.68 7.49 -9.08
CA PHE A 98 -8.77 8.26 -8.50
C PHE A 98 -8.22 9.32 -7.53
N LYS A 99 -8.62 10.58 -7.76
CA LYS A 99 -8.42 11.70 -6.84
C LYS A 99 -9.75 12.40 -6.60
N VAL A 100 -10.12 12.57 -5.33
CA VAL A 100 -11.27 13.36 -4.90
C VAL A 100 -10.78 14.72 -4.41
N ARG A 101 -11.18 15.78 -5.11
CA ARG A 101 -10.97 17.16 -4.68
C ARG A 101 -12.22 17.62 -3.91
N PRO A 102 -12.09 18.07 -2.65
CA PRO A 102 -13.21 18.62 -1.90
C PRO A 102 -13.88 19.81 -2.60
N ALA A 103 -15.10 20.15 -2.18
CA ALA A 103 -15.81 21.31 -2.69
C ALA A 103 -14.98 22.60 -2.56
N GLN A 104 -15.06 23.48 -3.57
CA GLN A 104 -14.40 24.79 -3.58
C GLN A 104 -15.38 25.86 -4.04
N GLY A 105 -15.75 26.76 -3.12
CA GLY A 105 -16.79 27.77 -3.39
C GLY A 105 -18.12 27.09 -3.74
N ASN A 106 -18.66 27.42 -4.92
CA ASN A 106 -19.92 26.85 -5.42
C ASN A 106 -19.74 25.53 -6.18
N LEU A 107 -18.52 25.01 -6.27
CA LEU A 107 -18.25 23.75 -6.97
C LEU A 107 -18.42 22.57 -6.01
N PRO A 108 -19.16 21.52 -6.42
CA PRO A 108 -19.26 20.29 -5.65
C PRO A 108 -17.90 19.58 -5.60
N PRO A 109 -17.74 18.56 -4.72
CA PRO A 109 -16.59 17.68 -4.75
C PRO A 109 -16.42 17.05 -6.14
N GLN A 110 -15.18 16.93 -6.61
CA GLN A 110 -14.85 16.39 -7.94
C GLN A 110 -14.04 15.11 -7.81
N LEU A 111 -14.50 14.05 -8.47
CA LEU A 111 -13.70 12.86 -8.73
C LEU A 111 -12.95 13.06 -10.05
N ASN A 112 -11.64 12.94 -10.00
CA ASN A 112 -10.76 13.02 -11.16
C ASN A 112 -10.08 11.66 -11.38
N SER A 113 -10.10 11.20 -12.62
CA SER A 113 -9.48 9.95 -13.05
C SER A 113 -8.53 10.16 -14.24
N ASN A 114 -7.96 11.36 -14.34
CA ASN A 114 -7.02 11.69 -15.40
C ASN A 114 -5.66 11.00 -15.13
N PHE A 115 -4.73 11.12 -16.07
CA PHE A 115 -3.39 10.58 -15.90
C PHE A 115 -2.74 11.14 -14.62
N ASN A 116 -2.24 10.26 -13.77
CA ASN A 116 -1.48 10.60 -12.57
C ASN A 116 -0.49 9.49 -12.25
N ALA A 117 0.78 9.84 -12.16
CA ALA A 117 1.87 8.97 -11.77
C ALA A 117 2.76 9.69 -10.76
N ALA A 118 3.20 8.97 -9.72
CA ALA A 118 4.03 9.53 -8.67
C ALA A 118 5.12 8.55 -8.24
N VAL A 119 6.27 9.11 -7.87
CA VAL A 119 7.31 8.39 -7.14
C VAL A 119 7.03 8.54 -5.66
N TYR A 120 7.05 7.42 -4.94
CA TYR A 120 6.89 7.33 -3.51
C TYR A 120 8.23 7.02 -2.86
N LEU A 121 8.47 7.65 -1.71
CA LEU A 121 9.60 7.39 -0.83
C LEU A 121 9.08 7.28 0.59
N GLY A 122 9.30 6.15 1.23
CA GLY A 122 8.78 5.93 2.57
C GLY A 122 9.51 4.84 3.34
N LYS A 123 8.86 4.43 4.42
CA LYS A 123 9.28 3.32 5.25
C LYS A 123 8.25 2.20 5.15
N ARG A 124 8.69 1.00 4.80
CA ARG A 124 7.88 -0.22 4.80
C ARG A 124 8.12 -0.99 6.09
N LEU A 125 7.05 -1.48 6.69
CA LEU A 125 7.02 -2.27 7.90
C LEU A 125 6.40 -3.63 7.56
N ASP A 126 7.19 -4.69 7.64
CA ASP A 126 6.71 -6.04 7.35
C ASP A 126 6.59 -6.84 8.64
N PHE A 127 5.44 -7.48 8.82
CA PHE A 127 5.12 -8.29 9.98
C PHE A 127 4.97 -9.73 9.54
N HIS A 128 5.78 -10.61 10.11
CA HIS A 128 5.83 -12.01 9.76
C HIS A 128 5.45 -12.88 10.95
N ARG A 129 4.59 -13.86 10.69
CA ARG A 129 4.22 -14.88 11.67
C ARG A 129 4.06 -16.23 10.99
N TYR A 130 4.62 -17.25 11.58
CA TYR A 130 4.35 -18.61 11.17
C TYR A 130 2.99 -19.09 11.67
N ARG A 131 2.31 -19.87 10.84
CA ARG A 131 1.09 -20.60 11.19
C ARG A 131 1.28 -22.05 10.81
N TRP A 132 0.83 -22.94 11.69
CA TRP A 132 0.84 -24.38 11.45
C TRP A 132 -0.60 -24.79 11.19
N GLN A 133 -0.81 -25.45 10.06
CA GLN A 133 -2.10 -25.99 9.67
C GLN A 133 -2.00 -27.51 9.69
N GLN A 134 -2.83 -28.16 10.50
CA GLN A 134 -3.02 -29.61 10.42
C GLN A 134 -3.68 -29.96 9.09
N VAL A 135 -3.00 -30.77 8.28
CA VAL A 135 -3.50 -31.28 7.00
C VAL A 135 -4.04 -32.70 7.18
N THR A 136 -3.38 -33.49 8.02
CA THR A 136 -3.85 -34.81 8.47
C THR A 136 -3.66 -34.93 9.99
N PRO A 137 -4.23 -35.95 10.66
CA PRO A 137 -4.03 -36.17 12.09
C PRO A 137 -2.56 -36.32 12.52
N THR A 138 -1.67 -36.64 11.58
CA THR A 138 -0.23 -36.86 11.82
C THR A 138 0.67 -35.86 11.10
N MET A 139 0.11 -34.94 10.31
CA MET A 139 0.88 -34.02 9.47
C MET A 139 0.43 -32.57 9.65
N GLU A 140 1.39 -31.74 10.06
CA GLU A 140 1.25 -30.29 10.10
C GLU A 140 2.11 -29.65 9.00
N VAL A 141 1.55 -28.66 8.32
CA VAL A 141 2.28 -27.87 7.32
C VAL A 141 2.47 -26.46 7.86
N ARG A 142 3.71 -25.97 7.76
CA ARG A 142 4.09 -24.60 8.10
C ARG A 142 3.76 -23.66 6.96
N GLN A 143 3.15 -22.52 7.29
CA GLN A 143 2.87 -21.43 6.38
C GLN A 143 3.43 -20.14 6.98
N LEU A 144 4.18 -19.36 6.20
CA LEU A 144 4.54 -18.01 6.61
C LEU A 144 3.44 -17.05 6.19
N TYR A 145 3.01 -16.23 7.13
CA TYR A 145 2.05 -15.18 6.88
C TYR A 145 2.72 -13.82 7.08
N SER A 146 2.85 -13.07 5.99
CA SER A 146 3.46 -11.75 5.95
C SER A 146 2.38 -10.69 5.67
N ARG A 147 2.47 -9.54 6.34
CA ARG A 147 1.69 -8.34 6.04
C ARG A 147 2.62 -7.14 6.00
N GLY A 148 2.58 -6.38 4.91
CA GLY A 148 3.34 -5.14 4.75
C GLY A 148 2.46 -3.90 4.94
N PHE A 149 3.02 -2.90 5.62
CA PHE A 149 2.44 -1.57 5.75
C PHE A 149 3.49 -0.50 5.47
N GLY A 150 3.20 0.41 4.55
CA GLY A 150 4.07 1.53 4.19
C GLY A 150 3.51 2.87 4.62
N TYR A 151 4.37 3.81 4.98
CA TYR A 151 4.01 5.23 5.05
C TYR A 151 5.16 6.11 4.56
N GLY A 152 4.84 7.21 3.90
CA GLY A 152 5.85 8.02 3.25
C GLY A 152 5.29 9.26 2.54
N ILE A 153 6.16 9.86 1.75
CA ILE A 153 5.85 11.01 0.90
C ILE A 153 5.87 10.59 -0.57
N PHE A 154 5.17 11.34 -1.41
CA PHE A 154 5.21 11.14 -2.84
C PHE A 154 5.27 12.48 -3.58
N ALA A 155 5.82 12.43 -4.79
CA ALA A 155 5.79 13.53 -5.74
C ALA A 155 5.64 12.98 -7.15
N GLY A 156 4.89 13.68 -7.99
CA GLY A 156 4.48 13.13 -9.27
C GLY A 156 3.97 14.16 -10.26
N LEU A 157 3.59 13.64 -11.42
CA LEU A 157 2.97 14.37 -12.50
C LEU A 157 1.54 13.87 -12.68
N GLY A 158 0.67 14.78 -13.08
CA GLY A 158 -0.66 14.41 -13.53
C GLY A 158 -1.23 15.45 -14.48
N SER A 159 -2.47 15.24 -14.88
CA SER A 159 -3.23 16.25 -15.62
C SER A 159 -4.50 16.66 -14.88
N ALA A 160 -4.97 17.87 -15.19
CA ALA A 160 -6.25 18.37 -14.74
C ALA A 160 -6.93 19.13 -15.87
N THR A 161 -8.23 18.92 -16.01
CA THR A 161 -9.07 19.70 -16.91
C THR A 161 -9.17 21.13 -16.38
N ILE A 162 -8.77 22.09 -17.22
CA ILE A 162 -8.88 23.51 -16.96
C ILE A 162 -9.95 24.07 -17.89
N ASN A 163 -11.00 24.64 -17.29
CA ASN A 163 -12.14 25.23 -18.00
C ASN A 163 -12.68 26.43 -17.21
N ASP A 164 -13.71 27.07 -17.75
CA ASP A 164 -14.34 28.23 -17.14
C ASP A 164 -14.88 27.97 -15.72
N VAL A 165 -15.46 26.79 -15.49
CA VAL A 165 -16.03 26.44 -14.19
C VAL A 165 -14.96 26.41 -13.10
N VAL A 166 -13.81 25.79 -13.37
CA VAL A 166 -12.69 25.70 -12.40
C VAL A 166 -11.77 26.92 -12.41
N THR A 167 -12.07 27.94 -13.23
CA THR A 167 -11.33 29.21 -13.31
C THR A 167 -12.20 30.46 -13.14
N ARG A 168 -13.42 30.29 -12.61
CA ARG A 168 -14.37 31.39 -12.32
C ARG A 168 -14.77 32.19 -13.57
N ASN A 169 -14.98 31.49 -14.69
CA ASN A 169 -15.36 32.02 -15.99
C ASN A 169 -14.37 33.05 -16.56
N GLN A 170 -13.08 32.89 -16.25
CA GLN A 170 -12.04 33.79 -16.73
C GLN A 170 -11.33 33.27 -17.98
N LEU A 171 -11.54 32.01 -18.39
CA LEU A 171 -10.72 31.39 -19.41
C LEU A 171 -11.38 31.19 -20.77
N GLY A 172 -12.68 31.19 -21.02
CA GLY A 172 -13.27 31.11 -22.37
C GLY A 172 -12.87 29.93 -23.28
N PHE A 173 -11.97 29.04 -22.82
CA PHE A 173 -11.49 27.85 -23.51
C PHE A 173 -11.18 26.75 -22.48
N GLU A 174 -11.23 25.50 -22.96
CA GLU A 174 -10.95 24.30 -22.17
C GLU A 174 -9.71 23.58 -22.67
N TYR A 175 -8.88 23.09 -21.76
CA TYR A 175 -7.69 22.31 -22.08
C TYR A 175 -7.26 21.41 -20.90
N GLU A 176 -6.38 20.45 -21.15
CA GLU A 176 -5.74 19.64 -20.11
C GLU A 176 -4.41 20.26 -19.70
N GLY A 177 -4.31 20.69 -18.44
CA GLY A 177 -3.10 21.27 -17.87
C GLY A 177 -2.24 20.23 -17.17
N VAL A 178 -0.91 20.38 -17.25
CA VAL A 178 0.05 19.53 -16.52
C VAL A 178 0.18 20.04 -15.09
N VAL A 179 0.08 19.11 -14.14
CA VAL A 179 0.08 19.38 -12.70
C VAL A 179 1.22 18.62 -12.04
N LEU A 180 2.02 19.32 -11.23
CA LEU A 180 2.86 18.68 -10.23
C LEU A 180 1.98 18.32 -9.03
N ASN A 181 2.00 17.07 -8.61
CA ASN A 181 1.31 16.63 -7.42
C ASN A 181 2.32 16.16 -6.37
N GLY A 182 1.98 16.32 -5.10
CA GLY A 182 2.82 15.87 -4.02
C GLY A 182 2.08 15.80 -2.70
N GLY A 183 2.53 14.94 -1.79
CA GLY A 183 1.81 14.69 -0.56
C GLY A 183 2.39 13.56 0.27
N ALA A 184 1.53 13.02 1.13
CA ALA A 184 1.84 11.89 1.99
C ALA A 184 0.88 10.74 1.71
N ALA A 185 1.37 9.52 1.93
CA ALA A 185 0.64 8.30 1.62
C ALA A 185 0.86 7.23 2.68
N VAL A 186 -0.16 6.40 2.83
CA VAL A 186 -0.08 5.11 3.52
C VAL A 186 -0.40 4.01 2.53
N ILE A 187 0.34 2.91 2.58
CA ILE A 187 0.26 1.80 1.62
C ILE A 187 0.05 0.51 2.39
N TYR A 188 -0.78 -0.36 1.83
CA TYR A 188 -0.98 -1.71 2.29
C TYR A 188 -0.60 -2.67 1.17
N ASP A 189 0.30 -3.60 1.48
CA ASP A 189 0.72 -4.65 0.55
C ASP A 189 -0.28 -5.81 0.58
N ALA A 190 -0.98 -6.00 -0.55
CA ALA A 190 -1.93 -7.08 -0.77
C ALA A 190 -1.33 -8.22 -1.61
N ARG A 191 -0.04 -8.55 -1.39
CA ARG A 191 0.76 -9.61 -2.04
C ARG A 191 1.07 -9.37 -3.52
N ILE A 192 0.04 -9.23 -4.35
CA ILE A 192 0.16 -9.14 -5.81
C ILE A 192 0.09 -7.67 -6.27
N PHE A 193 -0.49 -6.79 -5.46
CA PHE A 193 -0.62 -5.37 -5.75
C PHE A 193 -0.56 -4.56 -4.45
N ASN A 194 -0.08 -3.32 -4.59
CA ASN A 194 0.00 -2.35 -3.51
C ASN A 194 -1.14 -1.35 -3.67
N VAL A 195 -1.95 -1.19 -2.61
CA VAL A 195 -3.00 -0.16 -2.56
C VAL A 195 -2.67 0.80 -1.44
N GLY A 196 -2.77 2.09 -1.73
CA GLY A 196 -2.57 3.12 -0.74
C GLY A 196 -3.66 4.17 -0.73
N LEU A 197 -3.70 4.93 0.35
CA LEU A 197 -4.45 6.17 0.46
C LEU A 197 -3.45 7.33 0.45
N ALA A 198 -3.74 8.33 -0.37
CA ALA A 198 -2.94 9.53 -0.52
C ALA A 198 -3.70 10.76 -0.04
N LEU A 199 -2.98 11.67 0.62
CA LEU A 199 -3.38 13.05 0.86
C LEU A 199 -2.34 13.93 0.18
N GLY A 200 -2.76 14.74 -0.79
CA GLY A 200 -1.82 15.55 -1.55
C GLY A 200 -2.37 16.92 -1.93
N VAL A 201 -1.51 17.69 -2.59
CA VAL A 201 -1.83 18.98 -3.19
C VAL A 201 -1.40 18.97 -4.65
N ASP A 202 -2.11 19.75 -5.46
CA ASP A 202 -1.82 19.92 -6.87
C ASP A 202 -1.25 21.33 -7.14
N HIS A 203 -0.28 21.42 -8.03
CA HIS A 203 0.30 22.66 -8.54
C HIS A 203 0.27 22.66 -10.08
N LEU A 204 -0.59 23.50 -10.65
CA LEU A 204 -0.64 23.70 -12.10
C LEU A 204 0.62 24.44 -12.58
N ILE A 205 1.29 23.90 -13.59
CA ILE A 205 2.60 24.42 -14.04
C ILE A 205 2.46 25.61 -14.98
N ASP A 206 1.31 25.74 -15.64
CA ASP A 206 1.08 26.77 -16.66
C ASP A 206 0.80 28.17 -16.08
N LYS A 207 0.57 29.13 -17.00
CA LYS A 207 0.29 30.53 -16.68
C LYS A 207 -1.06 30.77 -15.98
N ASN A 208 -2.01 29.85 -16.13
CA ASN A 208 -3.37 29.98 -15.61
C ASN A 208 -3.50 29.47 -14.16
N ARG A 209 -2.42 28.98 -13.55
CA ARG A 209 -2.37 28.49 -12.16
C ARG A 209 -2.96 29.42 -11.11
N GLN A 210 -2.92 30.73 -11.33
CA GLN A 210 -3.49 31.72 -10.41
C GLN A 210 -5.02 31.76 -10.46
N LEU A 211 -5.61 31.34 -11.58
CA LEU A 211 -7.05 31.32 -11.80
C LEU A 211 -7.68 30.00 -11.35
N TRP A 212 -6.88 28.93 -11.29
CA TRP A 212 -7.34 27.60 -10.97
C TRP A 212 -7.73 27.47 -9.49
N VAL A 213 -9.00 27.16 -9.25
CA VAL A 213 -9.56 27.09 -7.89
C VAL A 213 -8.95 26.00 -7.00
N TYR A 214 -8.36 24.96 -7.61
CA TYR A 214 -7.75 23.84 -6.90
C TYR A 214 -6.24 23.98 -6.68
N GLN A 215 -5.64 25.11 -7.08
CA GLN A 215 -4.23 25.37 -6.84
C GLN A 215 -3.88 25.29 -5.35
N HIS A 216 -2.93 24.43 -4.99
CA HIS A 216 -2.51 24.15 -3.61
C HIS A 216 -3.64 23.72 -2.66
N ARG A 217 -4.77 23.23 -3.20
CA ARG A 217 -5.86 22.68 -2.38
C ARG A 217 -5.62 21.20 -2.12
N PRO A 218 -5.94 20.73 -0.91
CA PRO A 218 -5.79 19.33 -0.57
C PRO A 218 -6.76 18.46 -1.37
N TRP A 219 -6.35 17.24 -1.68
CA TRP A 219 -7.17 16.20 -2.28
C TRP A 219 -6.85 14.84 -1.65
N PHE A 220 -7.80 13.92 -1.75
CA PHE A 220 -7.65 12.54 -1.29
C PHE A 220 -7.59 11.62 -2.49
N GLY A 221 -6.70 10.64 -2.51
CA GLY A 221 -6.57 9.73 -3.64
C GLY A 221 -6.30 8.30 -3.23
N VAL A 222 -6.46 7.42 -4.20
CA VAL A 222 -6.06 6.02 -4.08
C VAL A 222 -4.78 5.83 -4.89
N LEU A 223 -3.76 5.25 -4.27
CA LEU A 223 -2.54 4.83 -4.94
C LEU A 223 -2.70 3.38 -5.37
N PHE A 224 -2.25 3.08 -6.59
CA PHE A 224 -2.23 1.74 -7.12
C PHE A 224 -0.86 1.47 -7.75
N GLY A 225 -0.17 0.47 -7.23
CA GLY A 225 1.14 0.02 -7.69
C GLY A 225 1.11 -1.49 -7.92
N LEU A 226 1.80 -1.92 -8.97
CA LEU A 226 2.09 -3.34 -9.16
C LEU A 226 3.39 -3.63 -8.43
N ASN A 227 3.40 -4.69 -7.63
CA ASN A 227 4.64 -5.16 -7.04
C ASN A 227 5.49 -5.74 -8.18
N LEU A 228 6.63 -5.12 -8.49
CA LEU A 228 7.55 -5.55 -9.55
C LEU A 228 8.69 -6.43 -9.02
N ASN A 229 8.65 -6.79 -7.74
CA ASN A 229 9.66 -7.62 -7.09
C ASN A 229 9.49 -9.11 -7.41
#